data_AF-A0A855YAW3-F1
#
_entry.id   AF-A0A855YAW3-F1
#
_cell.length_a   1.000
_cell.length_b   1.000
_cell.length_c   1.000
_cell.angle_alpha   90.00
_cell.angle_beta   90.00
_cell.angle_gamma   90.00
#
_symmetry.space_group_name_H-M   'P 1'
#
loop_
_entity.id
_entity.type
_entity.pdbx_description
1 polymer ?
#
loop_
_entity_poly.entity_id
_entity_poly.type
_entity_poly.pdbx_seq_one_letter_code
_entity_poly.pdbx_strand_id
1 'polypeptide(L)' 'MIVMINGAFGSGKTSAATKLQTLIPNSMIFDPEEIGYMSSSVTSIGV' A
#
# COMPACT_ATOMS: atom_id res chain seq x y z
N MET A 1 -3.85 -1.45 16.11
CA MET A 1 -2.43 -1.04 16.01
C MET A 1 -2.17 -0.65 14.57
N ILE A 2 -1.44 0.44 14.31
CA ILE A 2 -1.02 0.83 12.97
C ILE A 2 0.49 0.62 12.89
N VAL A 3 0.96 -0.08 11.87
CA VAL A 3 2.39 -0.26 11.58
C VAL A 3 2.69 0.41 10.24
N MET A 4 3.51 1.46 10.27
CA MET A 4 4.00 2.13 9.07
C MET A 4 5.34 1.55 8.63
N ILE A 5 5.43 1.16 7.36
CA ILE A 5 6.67 0.68 6.73
C ILE A 5 7.13 1.72 5.72
N ASN A 6 8.23 2.41 6.01
CA ASN A 6 8.79 3.47 5.16
C ASN A 6 10.04 2.96 4.39
N GLY A 7 10.40 3.64 3.31
CA GLY A 7 11.57 3.35 2.49
C GLY A 7 11.47 3.95 1.08
N ALA A 8 12.62 4.08 0.42
CA ALA A 8 12.72 4.58 -0.95
C ALA A 8 11.92 3.72 -1.96
N PHE A 9 11.71 4.23 -3.17
CA PHE A 9 11.10 3.46 -4.25
C PHE A 9 11.90 2.17 -4.52
N GLY A 10 11.22 1.03 -4.61
CA GLY A 10 11.88 -0.28 -4.79
C GLY A 10 12.60 -0.85 -3.56
N SER A 11 12.56 -0.21 -2.38
CA SER A 11 13.28 -0.67 -1.18
C SER A 11 12.68 -1.92 -0.49
N GLY A 12 11.70 -2.58 -1.11
CA GLY A 12 11.10 -3.82 -0.59
C GLY A 12 9.98 -3.64 0.45
N LYS A 13 9.38 -2.44 0.58
CA LYS A 13 8.29 -2.14 1.54
C LYS A 13 7.15 -3.17 1.49
N THR A 14 6.63 -3.45 0.30
CA THR A 14 5.54 -4.42 0.08
C THR A 14 5.94 -5.81 0.55
N SER A 15 7.16 -6.26 0.24
CA SER A 15 7.65 -7.58 0.65
C SER A 15 7.79 -7.70 2.17
N ALA A 16 8.23 -6.63 2.84
CA ALA A 16 8.25 -6.56 4.30
C ALA A 16 6.85 -6.57 4.91
N ALA A 17 5.90 -5.82 4.35
CA ALA A 17 4.50 -5.79 4.78
C ALA A 17 3.84 -7.18 4.69
N THR A 18 4.03 -7.89 3.57
CA THR A 18 3.50 -9.25 3.36
C THR A 18 4.06 -10.24 4.37
N LYS A 19 5.36 -10.18 4.68
CA LYS A 19 5.97 -11.04 5.70
C LYS A 19 5.48 -10.69 7.10
N LEU A 20 5.23 -9.42 7.40
CA LEU A 20 4.74 -9.00 8.70
C LEU A 20 3.28 -9.43 8.93
N GLN A 21 2.45 -9.39 7.88
CA GLN A 21 1.04 -9.77 7.96
C GLN A 21 0.86 -11.22 8.44
N THR A 22 1.75 -12.15 8.04
CA THR A 22 1.66 -13.56 8.46
C THR A 22 1.93 -13.77 9.95
N LEU A 23 2.55 -12.79 10.61
CA LEU A 23 2.89 -12.85 12.04
C LEU A 23 1.83 -12.20 12.93
N ILE A 24 0.97 -11.34 12.37
CA ILE A 24 -0.03 -10.59 13.12
C ILE A 24 -1.43 -11.06 12.69
N PRO A 25 -2.12 -11.88 13.51
CA PRO A 25 -3.46 -12.34 13.18
C PRO A 25 -4.43 -11.16 13.11
N ASN A 26 -5.43 -11.28 12.24
CA ASN A 26 -6.44 -10.24 11.99
C ASN A 26 -5.83 -8.89 11.53
N SER A 27 -4.73 -8.93 10.78
CA SER A 27 -4.11 -7.74 10.18
C SER A 27 -4.42 -7.62 8.68
N MET A 28 -4.36 -6.38 8.19
CA MET A 28 -4.56 -6.02 6.78
C MET A 28 -3.40 -5.17 6.32
N ILE A 29 -3.01 -5.35 5.05
CA ILE A 29 -2.09 -4.45 4.35
C ILE A 29 -2.92 -3.36 3.69
N PHE A 30 -2.55 -2.10 3.92
CA PHE A 30 -3.14 -0.94 3.27
C PHE A 30 -2.04 -0.23 2.47
N ASP A 31 -2.20 -0.17 1.14
CA ASP A 31 -1.29 0.53 0.25
C ASP A 31 -1.95 1.83 -0.27
N PRO A 32 -1.50 3.02 0.19
CA PRO A 32 -2.06 4.28 -0.27
C PRO A 32 -1.80 4.55 -1.75
N GLU A 33 -0.80 3.89 -2.37
CA GLU A 33 -0.50 4.09 -3.80
C GLU A 33 -1.67 3.62 -4.68
N GLU A 34 -2.41 2.57 -4.30
CA GLU A 34 -3.58 2.08 -5.05
C GLU A 34 -4.68 3.14 -5.18
N ILE A 35 -4.91 3.95 -4.13
CA ILE A 35 -5.89 5.05 -4.17
C ILE A 35 -5.43 6.16 -5.13
N GLY A 36 -4.13 6.41 -5.21
CA GLY A 36 -3.55 7.37 -6.15
C GLY A 36 -3.72 6.93 -7.61
N TYR A 37 -3.51 5.64 -7.91
CA TYR A 37 -3.76 5.08 -9.24
C TYR A 37 -5.23 5.20 -9.65
N MET A 38 -6.16 4.88 -8.74
CA MET A 38 -7.60 5.01 -9.00
C MET A 38 -7.99 6.47 -9.30
N SER A 39 -7.42 7.43 -8.57
CA SER A 39 -7.71 8.87 -8.77
C SER A 39 -7.27 9.38 -10.15
N SER A 40 -6.22 8.81 -10.72
CA SER A 40 -5.75 9.13 -12.07
C SER A 40 -6.73 8.66 -13.15
N SER A 41 -7.41 7.54 -12.94
CA SER A 41 -8.43 7.03 -13.88
C SER A 41 -9.71 7.85 -13.89
N VAL A 42 -10.16 8.35 -12.72
CA VAL A 42 -11.39 9.15 -12.63
C VAL A 42 -11.25 10.51 -13.30
N THR A 43 -10.03 11.08 -13.31
CA THR A 43 -9.76 12.39 -13.95
C THR A 43 -9.83 12.33 -15.47
N SER A 44 -9.54 11.18 -16.10
CA SER A 44 -9.55 11.02 -17.57
C SER A 44 -10.94 10.80 -18.19
N ILE A 45 -12.01 10.67 -17.39
CA ILE A 45 -13.39 10.49 -17.90
C ILE A 45 -14.09 11.85 -18.13
N GLY A 46 -13.42 12.97 -17.83
CA GLY A 46 -14.00 14.31 -17.82
C GLY A 46 -13.24 15.39 -18.59
N VAL A 47 -12.57 15.05 -19.70
CA VAL A 47 -12.03 16.00 -20.69
C VAL A 47 -12.28 15.53 -22.12
#